data_AF-A0A938EH04-F1
#
_entry.id   AF-A0A938EH04-F1
#
_cell.length_a   1.000
_cell.length_b   1.000
_cell.length_c   1.000
_cell.angle_alpha   90.00
_cell.angle_beta   90.00
_cell.angle_gamma   90.00
#
_symmetry.space_group_name_H-M   'P 1'
#
loop_
_entity.id
_entity.type
_entity.pdbx_description
1 polymer ?
#
loop_
_entity_poly.entity_id
_entity_poly.type
_entity_poly.pdbx_seq_one_letter_code
_entity_poly.pdbx_strand_id
1 'polypeptide(L)'
;MSNNSLDISAFHIYDTTLRDGAQQEGLNLSVQDKLNIARHLDSLGVGYIEGGWPGANPKDTEFFAKAHKDLKLKYATLAAFGSTRRPNSKVQDDQLVRALLDSNAQVITLVAKSFDRHVELALKT
;
A
#
# COMPACT_ATOMS: atom_id res chain seq x y z
N MET A 1 -20.09 -28.20 -24.62
CA MET A 1 -19.54 -27.95 -23.28
C MET A 1 -18.87 -26.60 -23.32
N SER A 2 -19.52 -25.55 -22.81
CA SER A 2 -18.95 -24.20 -22.79
C SER A 2 -17.83 -24.17 -21.75
N ASN A 3 -16.60 -23.97 -22.20
CA ASN A 3 -15.47 -23.62 -21.33
C ASN A 3 -15.80 -22.30 -20.65
N ASN A 4 -16.30 -22.36 -19.43
CA ASN A 4 -16.44 -21.20 -18.56
C ASN A 4 -15.07 -20.96 -17.92
N SER A 5 -14.10 -20.49 -18.71
CA SER A 5 -12.90 -19.89 -18.14
C SER A 5 -13.36 -18.65 -17.41
N LEU A 6 -13.36 -18.70 -16.07
CA LEU A 6 -13.49 -17.51 -15.24
C LEU A 6 -12.52 -16.46 -15.80
N ASP A 7 -13.06 -15.36 -16.32
CA ASP A 7 -12.26 -14.22 -16.70
C ASP A 7 -11.64 -13.68 -15.41
N ILE A 8 -10.36 -14.00 -15.20
CA ILE A 8 -9.60 -13.64 -14.00
C ILE A 8 -9.44 -12.10 -13.93
N SER A 9 -9.86 -11.35 -14.96
CA SER A 9 -9.86 -9.88 -14.95
C SER A 9 -10.97 -9.23 -14.10
N ALA A 10 -11.95 -9.99 -13.58
CA ALA A 10 -13.10 -9.39 -12.87
C ALA A 10 -12.96 -9.34 -11.34
N PHE A 11 -12.07 -10.13 -10.75
CA PHE A 11 -11.96 -10.24 -9.29
C PHE A 11 -10.49 -10.31 -8.86
N HIS A 12 -10.09 -9.36 -8.02
CA HIS A 12 -8.76 -9.30 -7.43
C HIS A 12 -8.85 -9.28 -5.91
N ILE A 13 -7.92 -9.98 -5.27
CA ILE A 13 -7.66 -9.84 -3.84
C ILE A 13 -6.66 -8.69 -3.67
N TYR A 14 -7.05 -7.70 -2.87
CA TYR A 14 -6.18 -6.63 -2.41
C TYR A 14 -5.82 -6.93 -0.95
N ASP A 15 -4.60 -7.41 -0.73
CA ASP A 15 -4.13 -7.82 0.59
C ASP A 15 -3.53 -6.63 1.37
N THR A 16 -3.97 -6.44 2.61
CA THR A 16 -3.54 -5.35 3.50
C THR A 16 -2.66 -5.83 4.66
N THR A 17 -2.18 -7.08 4.62
CA THR A 17 -1.41 -7.71 5.72
C THR A 17 -0.19 -6.88 6.12
N LEU A 18 0.54 -6.32 5.15
CA LEU A 18 1.79 -5.57 5.41
C LEU A 18 1.56 -4.14 5.92
N ARG A 19 0.34 -3.60 5.84
CA ARG A 19 -0.01 -2.26 6.35
C ARG A 19 -1.00 -2.35 7.49
N ASP A 20 -2.27 -2.62 7.19
CA ASP A 20 -3.34 -2.61 8.18
C ASP A 20 -3.22 -3.77 9.15
N GLY A 21 -2.89 -4.97 8.63
CA GLY A 21 -2.61 -6.14 9.46
C GLY A 21 -1.38 -5.96 10.37
N ALA A 22 -0.41 -5.14 9.94
CA ALA A 22 0.80 -4.84 10.70
C ALA A 22 0.61 -3.77 11.79
N GLN A 23 -0.56 -3.12 11.88
CA GLN A 23 -0.85 -2.08 12.89
C GLN A 23 -1.32 -2.66 14.25
N GLN A 24 -1.39 -3.99 14.38
CA GLN A 24 -1.73 -4.62 15.66
C GLN A 24 -0.65 -4.35 16.73
N GLU A 25 -1.10 -4.08 17.96
CA GLU A 25 -0.21 -3.90 19.09
C GLU A 25 0.70 -5.12 19.29
N GLY A 26 1.99 -4.86 19.49
CA GLY A 26 3.00 -5.92 19.68
C GLY A 26 3.56 -6.53 18.39
N LEU A 27 2.98 -6.23 17.21
CA LEU A 27 3.53 -6.66 15.93
C LEU A 27 4.46 -5.60 15.37
N ASN A 28 5.73 -5.97 15.14
CA ASN A 28 6.72 -5.05 14.58
C ASN A 28 7.54 -5.75 13.50
N LEU A 29 7.02 -5.77 12.27
CA LEU A 29 7.71 -6.38 11.14
C LEU A 29 9.03 -5.66 10.85
N SER A 30 10.11 -6.42 10.69
CA SER A 30 11.31 -5.92 10.03
C SER A 30 11.08 -5.78 8.52
N VAL A 31 11.95 -5.04 7.84
CA VAL A 31 11.89 -4.94 6.37
C VAL A 31 12.06 -6.31 5.72
N GLN A 32 12.89 -7.17 6.31
CA GLN A 32 13.08 -8.54 5.82
C GLN A 32 11.82 -9.38 5.99
N ASP A 33 11.10 -9.25 7.10
CA ASP A 33 9.83 -9.94 7.31
C ASP A 33 8.82 -9.50 6.25
N LYS A 34 8.73 -8.20 5.97
CA LYS A 34 7.85 -7.67 4.92
C LYS A 34 8.18 -8.27 3.54
N LEU A 35 9.45 -8.34 3.16
CA LEU A 35 9.88 -8.95 1.90
C LEU A 35 9.51 -10.44 1.85
N ASN A 36 9.68 -11.17 2.95
CA ASN A 36 9.35 -12.59 3.03
C ASN A 36 7.84 -12.82 2.91
N ILE A 37 7.04 -12.07 3.66
CA ILE A 37 5.58 -12.13 3.62
C ILE A 37 5.07 -11.74 2.22
N ALA A 38 5.61 -10.70 1.58
CA ALA A 38 5.24 -10.32 0.22
C ALA A 38 5.41 -11.46 -0.79
N ARG A 39 6.51 -12.24 -0.69
CA ARG A 39 6.71 -13.43 -1.53
C ARG A 39 5.67 -14.52 -1.27
N HIS A 40 5.27 -14.70 -0.01
CA HIS A 40 4.26 -15.70 0.34
C HIS A 40 2.88 -15.27 -0.17
N LEU A 41 2.51 -14.00 0.02
CA LEU A 41 1.28 -13.42 -0.52
C LEU A 41 1.21 -13.57 -2.05
N ASP A 42 2.30 -13.26 -2.76
CA ASP A 42 2.37 -13.49 -4.21
C ASP A 42 2.19 -14.96 -4.56
N SER A 43 2.83 -15.89 -3.83
CA SER A 43 2.65 -17.33 -4.09
C SER A 43 1.22 -17.83 -3.89
N LEU A 44 0.41 -17.15 -3.07
CA LEU A 44 -1.02 -17.42 -2.90
C LEU A 44 -1.87 -16.86 -4.05
N GLY A 45 -1.29 -16.07 -4.96
CA GLY A 45 -1.96 -15.54 -6.15
C GLY A 45 -2.78 -14.28 -5.89
N VAL A 46 -2.48 -13.50 -4.85
CA VAL A 46 -3.15 -12.21 -4.62
C VAL A 46 -2.84 -11.23 -5.75
N GLY A 47 -3.80 -10.38 -6.10
CA GLY A 47 -3.63 -9.42 -7.19
C GLY A 47 -2.85 -8.18 -6.77
N TYR A 48 -3.06 -7.73 -5.54
CA TYR A 48 -2.39 -6.55 -4.99
C TYR A 48 -1.92 -6.79 -3.57
N ILE A 49 -0.77 -6.20 -3.23
CA ILE A 49 -0.23 -6.20 -1.87
C ILE A 49 0.00 -4.74 -1.46
N GLU A 50 -0.71 -4.28 -0.43
CA GLU A 50 -0.48 -2.97 0.16
C GLU A 50 0.77 -2.99 1.06
N GLY A 51 1.89 -2.49 0.52
CA GLY A 51 3.21 -2.63 1.14
C GLY A 51 3.46 -1.77 2.39
N GLY A 52 2.66 -0.71 2.58
CA GLY A 52 2.81 0.24 3.68
C GLY A 52 2.63 1.69 3.26
N TRP A 53 3.01 2.60 4.15
CA TRP A 53 2.93 4.05 3.97
C TRP A 53 4.34 4.69 3.89
N PRO A 54 4.95 4.74 2.69
CA PRO A 54 6.27 5.33 2.51
C PRO A 54 6.26 6.82 2.88
N GLY A 55 7.35 7.29 3.47
CA GLY A 55 7.49 8.64 4.02
C GLY A 55 6.88 8.83 5.41
N ALA A 56 5.77 8.15 5.73
CA ALA A 56 5.20 8.17 7.08
C ALA A 56 5.85 7.13 8.01
N ASN A 57 6.20 5.97 7.48
CA ASN A 57 6.92 4.92 8.20
C ASN A 57 8.29 4.64 7.54
N PRO A 58 9.42 4.85 8.24
CA PRO A 58 10.76 4.60 7.69
C PRO A 58 10.97 3.18 7.16
N LYS A 59 10.39 2.17 7.82
CA LYS A 59 10.50 0.78 7.38
C LYS A 59 9.75 0.51 6.08
N ASP A 60 8.65 1.22 5.85
CA ASP A 60 7.86 1.08 4.63
C ASP A 60 8.61 1.73 3.46
N THR A 61 9.22 2.89 3.70
CA THR A 61 10.12 3.53 2.73
C THR A 61 11.27 2.59 2.33
N GLU A 62 11.93 1.97 3.31
CA GLU A 62 13.02 1.02 3.04
C GLU A 62 12.51 -0.26 2.36
N PHE A 63 11.33 -0.75 2.74
CA PHE A 63 10.69 -1.89 2.10
C PHE A 63 10.48 -1.62 0.60
N PHE A 64 9.89 -0.48 0.22
CA PHE A 64 9.71 -0.16 -1.20
C PHE A 64 11.05 -0.02 -1.94
N ALA A 65 12.05 0.61 -1.32
CA ALA A 65 13.38 0.75 -1.91
C ALA A 65 14.07 -0.62 -2.18
N LYS A 66 13.87 -1.61 -1.30
CA LYS A 66 14.39 -2.98 -1.48
C LYS A 66 13.51 -3.82 -2.38
N ALA A 67 12.19 -3.69 -2.30
CA ALA A 67 11.22 -4.48 -3.06
C ALA A 67 11.48 -4.42 -4.56
N HIS A 68 11.79 -3.23 -5.10
CA HIS A 68 12.12 -3.07 -6.53
C HIS A 68 13.33 -3.88 -7.01
N LYS A 69 14.26 -4.18 -6.11
CA LYS A 69 15.49 -4.94 -6.42
C LYS A 69 15.33 -6.43 -6.09
N ASP A 70 14.65 -6.71 -4.98
CA ASP A 70 14.71 -8.01 -4.31
C ASP A 70 13.44 -8.86 -4.47
N LEU A 71 12.34 -8.26 -4.96
CA LEU A 71 11.09 -8.96 -5.24
C LEU A 71 10.88 -9.12 -6.74
N LYS A 72 10.67 -10.38 -7.15
CA LYS A 72 10.18 -10.76 -8.47
C LYS A 72 8.81 -11.39 -8.30
N LEU A 73 7.79 -10.54 -8.23
CA LEU A 73 6.40 -10.98 -8.05
C LEU A 73 5.86 -11.50 -9.38
N LYS A 74 5.15 -12.62 -9.35
CA LYS A 74 4.58 -13.25 -10.55
C LYS A 74 3.13 -12.83 -10.77
N TYR A 75 2.38 -12.62 -9.69
CA TYR A 75 0.94 -12.36 -9.73
C TYR A 75 0.58 -11.00 -9.15
N ALA A 76 1.23 -10.63 -8.03
CA ALA A 76 0.87 -9.44 -7.28
C ALA A 76 1.54 -8.17 -7.81
N THR A 77 0.77 -7.08 -7.78
CA THR A 77 1.26 -5.72 -7.93
C THR A 77 1.38 -5.04 -6.55
N LEU A 78 2.49 -4.36 -6.30
CA LEU A 78 2.66 -3.59 -5.07
C LEU A 78 1.89 -2.27 -5.12
N ALA A 79 1.16 -1.99 -4.05
CA ALA A 79 0.46 -0.74 -3.81
C ALA A 79 1.07 0.03 -2.62
N ALA A 80 1.40 1.31 -2.82
CA ALA A 80 1.77 2.21 -1.73
C ALA A 80 0.55 2.96 -1.22
N PHE A 81 0.34 2.93 0.09
CA PHE A 81 -0.78 3.61 0.75
C PHE A 81 -0.38 4.99 1.23
N GLY A 82 -1.27 5.98 1.10
CA GLY A 82 -1.09 7.27 1.74
C GLY A 82 -2.31 8.16 1.69
N SER A 83 -2.21 9.35 2.27
CA SER A 83 -3.27 10.37 2.19
C SER A 83 -3.07 11.31 1.01
N THR A 84 -4.11 12.08 0.67
CA THR A 84 -4.11 13.02 -0.47
C THR A 84 -3.06 14.13 -0.36
N ARG A 85 -3.15 14.99 0.66
CA ARG A 85 -2.16 15.99 1.06
C ARG A 85 -2.49 16.47 2.48
N ARG A 86 -1.56 17.11 3.15
CA ARG A 86 -1.83 17.77 4.42
C ARG A 86 -2.79 18.95 4.22
N PRO A 87 -3.68 19.22 5.20
CA PRO A 87 -4.45 20.46 5.22
C PRO A 87 -3.51 21.67 5.09
N ASN A 88 -3.96 22.70 4.37
CA ASN A 88 -3.23 23.95 4.16
C ASN A 88 -1.85 23.84 3.45
N SER A 89 -1.47 22.69 2.90
CA SER A 89 -0.32 22.55 2.00
C SER A 89 -0.76 22.51 0.53
N LYS A 90 0.12 22.91 -0.39
CA LYS A 90 -0.03 22.58 -1.81
C LYS A 90 0.51 21.18 -2.06
N VAL A 91 -0.10 20.44 -2.99
CA VAL A 91 0.31 19.07 -3.33
C VAL A 91 1.79 18.96 -3.73
N GLN A 92 2.29 19.95 -4.47
CA GLN A 92 3.68 20.01 -4.95
C GLN A 92 4.72 20.16 -3.82
N ASP A 93 4.29 20.68 -2.66
CA ASP A 93 5.14 20.93 -1.50
C ASP A 93 4.98 19.84 -0.42
N ASP A 94 4.10 18.86 -0.65
CA ASP A 94 3.79 17.82 0.33
C ASP A 94 4.74 16.62 0.25
N GLN A 95 5.59 16.48 1.27
CA GLN A 95 6.59 15.43 1.33
C GLN A 95 6.01 14.01 1.40
N LEU A 96 4.82 13.82 1.99
CA LEU A 96 4.20 12.49 2.05
C LEU A 96 3.66 12.09 0.68
N VAL A 97 3.09 13.03 -0.07
CA VAL A 97 2.69 12.80 -1.47
C VAL A 97 3.90 12.51 -2.33
N ARG A 98 4.99 13.27 -2.15
CA ARG A 98 6.25 13.04 -2.86
C ARG A 98 6.81 11.64 -2.55
N ALA A 99 6.76 11.19 -1.30
CA ALA A 99 7.21 9.86 -0.90
C ALA A 99 6.40 8.72 -1.54
N LEU A 100 5.11 8.93 -1.83
CA LEU A 100 4.32 7.97 -2.61
C LEU A 100 4.88 7.80 -4.03
N LEU A 101 5.24 8.90 -4.69
CA LEU A 101 5.88 8.87 -6.01
C LEU A 101 7.26 8.23 -5.96
N ASP A 102 8.08 8.63 -4.97
CA ASP A 102 9.45 8.11 -4.81
C ASP A 102 9.48 6.63 -4.40
N SER A 103 8.36 6.09 -3.88
CA SER A 103 8.21 4.65 -3.61
C SER A 103 8.27 3.79 -4.87
N ASN A 104 8.01 4.37 -6.05
CA ASN A 104 7.92 3.70 -7.35
C ASN A 104 6.92 2.52 -7.37
N ALA A 105 5.99 2.44 -6.42
CA ALA A 105 4.93 1.43 -6.45
C ALA A 105 4.10 1.60 -7.73
N GLN A 106 3.70 0.48 -8.34
CA GLN A 106 2.91 0.50 -9.58
C GLN A 106 1.49 1.04 -9.33
N VAL A 107 0.98 0.87 -8.11
CA VAL A 107 -0.31 1.39 -7.67
C VAL A 107 -0.12 2.29 -6.46
N ILE A 108 -0.86 3.40 -6.42
CA ILE A 108 -0.96 4.28 -5.26
C ILE A 108 -2.40 4.22 -4.74
N THR A 109 -2.57 3.84 -3.48
CA THR A 109 -3.86 3.80 -2.79
C THR A 109 -3.98 5.03 -1.91
N LEU A 110 -4.88 5.95 -2.29
CA LEU A 110 -5.11 7.19 -1.55
C LEU A 110 -6.31 7.06 -0.61
N VAL A 111 -6.15 7.56 0.62
CA VAL A 111 -7.24 7.72 1.59
C VAL A 111 -7.61 9.19 1.79
N ALA A 112 -8.91 9.45 1.88
CA ALA A 112 -9.48 10.71 2.32
C ALA A 112 -10.68 10.43 3.23
N LYS A 113 -10.91 11.30 4.23
CA LYS A 113 -12.09 11.18 5.09
C LYS A 113 -13.27 11.84 4.40
N SER A 114 -14.38 11.11 4.26
CA SER A 114 -15.63 11.58 3.65
C SER A 114 -16.81 11.67 4.63
N PHE A 115 -16.60 11.28 5.89
CA PHE A 115 -17.63 11.38 6.92
C PHE A 115 -17.65 12.81 7.51
N ASP A 116 -18.79 13.49 7.48
CA ASP A 116 -18.95 14.91 7.84
C ASP A 116 -18.29 15.25 9.18
N ARG A 117 -18.56 14.47 10.23
CA ARG A 117 -17.95 14.69 11.56
C ARG A 117 -16.43 14.57 11.54
N HIS A 118 -15.85 13.72 10.70
CA HIS A 118 -14.41 13.64 10.56
C HIS A 118 -13.83 14.82 9.79
N VAL A 119 -14.56 15.35 8.81
CA VAL A 119 -14.15 16.54 8.07
C VAL A 119 -14.14 17.74 9.02
N GLU A 120 -15.26 17.98 9.72
CA GLU A 120 -15.41 19.10 10.64
C GLU A 120 -14.46 19.02 11.85
N LEU A 121 -14.36 17.85 12.50
CA LEU A 121 -13.66 17.74 13.78
C LEU A 121 -12.16 17.42 13.63
N ALA A 122 -11.79 16.59 12.65
CA ALA A 122 -10.41 16.11 12.52
C ALA A 122 -9.62 16.84 11.43
N LEU A 123 -10.24 17.19 10.29
CA LEU A 123 -9.56 17.94 9.24
C LEU A 123 -9.62 19.46 9.46
N LYS A 124 -10.71 19.95 10.07
CA LYS A 124 -10.98 21.38 10.30
C LYS A 124 -10.89 22.21 9.01
N THR A 125 -11.32 21.60 7.91
CA THR A 125 -11.40 22.18 6.56
C THR A 125 -12.84 22.09 6.09
#